data_AF-A0A646QE72-F1
#
_entry.id   AF-A0A646QE72-F1
#
_cell.length_a   1.000
_cell.length_b   1.000
_cell.length_c   1.000
_cell.angle_alpha   90.00
_cell.angle_beta   90.00
_cell.angle_gamma   90.00
#
_symmetry.space_group_name_H-M   'P 1'
#
loop_
_entity.id
_entity.type
_entity.pdbx_description
1 polymer ?
#
loop_
_entity_poly.entity_id
_entity_poly.type
_entity_poly.pdbx_seq_one_letter_code
_entity_poly.pdbx_strand_id
1 'polypeptide(L)'
;MAAKRIAASSINWIAFAESVPENQKLLFQAFKSKSDKYLNKALSLPENPPKIDWAAYRKSIATAGIVDKFEKEYSAFKVPFPKENVMSQIDDQERAQQKMVEDFIQQSQEQIAKHKVELQRWVDMMPIEHMTMDDFKDNFPDIAFDPLNRPTFFPHDDVEDEESTELVKGH
;
A
#
# COMPACT_ATOMS: atom_id res chain seq x y z
N MET A 1 33.46 5.17 -10.61
CA MET A 1 32.10 4.63 -10.36
C MET A 1 31.41 5.40 -9.23
N ALA A 2 31.34 6.74 -9.33
CA ALA A 2 30.57 7.61 -8.43
C ALA A 2 29.12 7.81 -8.93
N ALA A 3 28.82 7.37 -10.16
CA ALA A 3 27.56 7.58 -10.88
C ALA A 3 26.32 6.88 -10.28
N LYS A 4 26.44 6.23 -9.10
CA LYS A 4 25.35 5.48 -8.45
C LYS A 4 25.07 5.95 -7.01
N ARG A 5 25.77 7.00 -6.52
CA ARG A 5 25.79 7.32 -5.08
C ARG A 5 24.45 7.81 -4.55
N ILE A 6 23.67 8.49 -5.37
CA ILE A 6 22.26 8.81 -5.12
C ILE A 6 21.66 8.83 -6.51
N ALA A 7 21.08 7.72 -6.97
CA ALA A 7 20.14 7.83 -8.09
C ALA A 7 19.17 8.93 -7.68
N ALA A 8 19.06 9.97 -8.50
CA ALA A 8 18.21 11.14 -8.28
C ALA A 8 16.74 10.69 -8.23
N SER A 9 16.34 10.01 -7.15
CA SER A 9 14.99 9.60 -6.94
C SER A 9 14.27 10.86 -6.47
N SER A 10 13.83 11.66 -7.43
CA SER A 10 12.80 12.66 -7.24
C SER A 10 11.50 11.94 -6.89
N ILE A 11 11.46 11.31 -5.71
CA ILE A 11 10.26 10.70 -5.17
C ILE A 11 9.35 11.87 -4.83
N ASN A 12 8.22 11.95 -5.51
CA ASN A 12 7.18 12.90 -5.17
C ASN A 12 6.49 12.42 -3.88
N TRP A 13 7.07 12.76 -2.74
CA TRP A 13 6.55 12.40 -1.42
C TRP A 13 5.16 12.97 -1.14
N ILE A 14 4.75 14.03 -1.84
CA ILE A 14 3.42 14.64 -1.69
C ILE A 14 2.38 13.75 -2.35
N ALA A 15 2.57 13.41 -3.63
CA ALA A 15 1.67 12.51 -4.37
C ALA A 15 1.57 11.13 -3.70
N PHE A 16 2.67 10.62 -3.14
CA PHE A 16 2.65 9.37 -2.42
C PHE A 16 1.88 9.48 -1.09
N ALA A 17 2.00 10.60 -0.37
CA ALA A 17 1.23 10.83 0.86
C ALA A 17 -0.28 10.94 0.59
N GLU A 18 -0.69 11.53 -0.53
CA GLU A 18 -2.11 11.63 -0.93
C GLU A 18 -2.72 10.26 -1.26
N SER A 19 -1.92 9.34 -1.77
CA SER A 19 -2.37 7.99 -2.15
C SER A 19 -2.46 7.02 -0.96
N VAL A 20 -1.96 7.40 0.21
CA VAL A 20 -1.87 6.51 1.39
C VAL A 20 -3.17 6.57 2.20
N PRO A 21 -3.85 5.41 2.41
CA PRO A 21 -5.01 5.31 3.29
C PRO A 21 -4.69 5.73 4.74
N GLU A 22 -5.69 6.23 5.47
CA GLU A 22 -5.49 6.79 6.81
C GLU A 22 -4.88 5.80 7.82
N ASN A 23 -5.30 4.54 7.74
CA ASN A 23 -4.78 3.44 8.56
C ASN A 23 -3.29 3.13 8.31
N GLN A 24 -2.72 3.58 7.19
CA GLN A 24 -1.33 3.31 6.79
C GLN A 24 -0.41 4.54 6.90
N LYS A 25 -0.95 5.72 7.27
CA LYS A 25 -0.18 6.96 7.42
C LYS A 25 1.03 6.81 8.36
N LEU A 26 0.87 6.05 9.45
CA LEU A 26 1.96 5.80 10.41
C LEU A 26 3.12 5.00 9.80
N LEU A 27 2.81 3.96 9.02
CA LEU A 27 3.80 3.13 8.33
C LEU A 27 4.54 3.95 7.26
N PHE A 28 3.80 4.78 6.54
CA PHE A 28 4.37 5.70 5.55
C PHE A 28 5.35 6.71 6.17
N GLN A 29 4.98 7.34 7.29
CA GLN A 29 5.86 8.26 8.01
C GLN A 29 7.14 7.57 8.50
N ALA A 30 7.01 6.34 9.02
CA ALA A 30 8.17 5.54 9.44
C ALA A 30 9.08 5.18 8.26
N PHE A 31 8.51 4.82 7.11
CA PHE A 31 9.26 4.55 5.88
C PHE A 31 10.01 5.78 5.37
N LYS A 32 9.31 6.92 5.28
CA LYS A 32 9.91 8.20 4.88
C LYS A 32 11.07 8.60 5.80
N SER A 33 10.87 8.53 7.12
CA SER A 33 11.91 8.82 8.11
C SER A 33 13.16 7.95 7.94
N LYS A 34 12.98 6.64 7.68
CA LYS A 34 14.11 5.74 7.39
C LYS A 34 14.83 6.12 6.10
N SER A 35 14.08 6.39 5.03
CA SER A 35 14.65 6.82 3.74
C SER A 35 15.49 8.09 3.88
N ASP A 36 14.92 9.13 4.50
CA ASP A 36 15.58 10.41 4.72
C ASP A 36 16.82 10.25 5.62
N LYS A 37 16.76 9.40 6.66
CA LYS A 37 17.90 9.09 7.52
C LYS A 37 19.07 8.48 6.74
N TYR A 38 18.80 7.54 5.83
CA TYR A 38 19.85 6.94 5.00
C TYR A 38 20.41 7.93 3.97
N LEU A 39 19.54 8.72 3.34
CA LEU A 39 19.94 9.75 2.38
C LEU A 39 20.83 10.81 3.05
N ASN A 40 20.43 11.33 4.20
CA ASN A 40 21.22 12.31 4.97
C ASN A 40 22.58 11.72 5.40
N LYS A 41 22.61 10.44 5.81
CA LYS A 41 23.87 9.78 6.15
C LYS A 41 24.79 9.62 4.94
N ALA A 42 24.23 9.26 3.78
CA ALA A 42 24.99 9.16 2.54
C ALA A 42 25.56 10.52 2.10
N LEU A 43 24.78 11.60 2.22
CA LEU A 43 25.21 12.98 1.92
C LEU A 43 26.27 13.49 2.91
N SER A 44 26.17 13.13 4.19
CA SER A 44 27.14 13.56 5.21
C SER A 44 28.54 12.96 5.02
N LEU A 45 28.66 11.85 4.28
CA LEU A 45 29.91 11.16 4.06
C LEU A 45 30.58 11.66 2.77
N PRO A 46 31.82 12.18 2.82
CA PRO A 46 32.52 12.65 1.63
C PRO A 46 32.69 11.52 0.60
N GLU A 47 32.70 11.86 -0.69
CA GLU A 47 32.76 10.91 -1.80
C GLU A 47 34.04 10.07 -1.82
N ASN A 48 35.14 10.69 -1.40
CA ASN A 48 36.42 10.04 -1.24
C ASN A 48 36.81 10.05 0.25
N PRO A 49 37.48 9.00 0.75
CA PRO A 49 38.08 9.05 2.06
C PRO A 49 39.04 10.27 2.14
N PRO A 50 39.18 10.90 3.31
CA PRO A 50 40.11 12.02 3.48
C PRO A 50 41.51 11.60 3.05
N LYS A 51 42.17 12.45 2.26
CA LYS A 51 43.54 12.18 1.79
C LYS A 51 44.47 12.13 3.00
N ILE A 52 45.22 11.06 3.13
CA ILE A 52 46.24 10.90 4.18
C ILE A 52 47.48 11.69 3.75
N ASP A 53 47.98 12.57 4.62
CA ASP A 53 49.24 13.27 4.41
C ASP A 53 50.43 12.37 4.80
N TRP A 54 50.86 11.53 3.87
CA TRP A 54 52.02 10.65 4.06
C TRP A 54 53.34 11.41 4.26
N ALA A 55 53.45 12.67 3.79
CA ALA A 55 54.67 13.47 3.92
C ALA A 55 54.91 13.94 5.35
N ALA A 56 53.85 14.24 6.11
CA ALA A 56 53.94 14.53 7.54
C ALA A 56 54.40 13.31 8.36
N TYR A 57 53.92 12.10 7.99
CA TYR A 57 54.32 10.85 8.65
C TYR A 57 55.76 10.44 8.35
N ARG A 58 56.24 10.66 7.13
CA ARG A 58 57.66 10.43 6.78
C ARG A 58 58.62 11.31 7.59
N LYS A 59 58.19 12.49 8.06
CA LYS A 59 59.02 13.40 8.88
C LYS A 59 59.05 13.05 10.37
N SER A 60 58.01 12.39 10.88
CA SER A 60 57.84 12.10 12.32
C SER A 60 58.28 10.69 12.71
N ILE A 61 58.29 9.75 11.76
CA ILE A 61 58.64 8.35 12.01
C ILE A 61 60.13 8.13 11.74
N ALA A 62 60.88 7.76 12.77
CA ALA A 62 62.32 7.54 12.70
C ALA A 62 62.73 6.28 11.91
N THR A 63 61.81 5.32 11.74
CA THR A 63 62.09 4.06 11.03
C THR A 63 61.82 4.19 9.53
N ALA A 64 62.89 4.24 8.73
CA ALA A 64 62.81 4.30 7.28
C ALA A 64 62.11 3.07 6.69
N GLY A 65 61.15 3.29 5.78
CA GLY A 65 60.50 2.24 4.99
C GLY A 65 59.20 1.65 5.56
N ILE A 66 58.77 2.00 6.77
CA ILE A 66 57.45 1.59 7.30
C ILE A 66 56.32 2.36 6.61
N VAL A 67 56.49 3.68 6.44
CA VAL A 67 55.47 4.55 5.82
C VAL A 67 55.20 4.15 4.37
N ASP A 68 56.23 3.77 3.62
CA ASP A 68 56.09 3.36 2.21
C ASP A 68 55.40 1.99 2.06
N LYS A 69 55.52 1.09 3.05
CA LYS A 69 54.79 -0.17 3.08
C LYS A 69 53.30 0.08 3.31
N PHE A 70 52.95 0.93 4.28
CA PHE A 70 51.55 1.28 4.56
C PHE A 70 50.89 2.05 3.42
N GLU A 71 51.61 2.93 2.74
CA GLU A 71 51.09 3.63 1.56
C GLU A 71 50.75 2.64 0.43
N LYS A 72 51.62 1.63 0.21
CA LYS A 72 51.37 0.55 -0.77
C LYS A 72 50.18 -0.33 -0.39
N GLU A 73 50.09 -0.75 0.86
CA GLU A 73 48.98 -1.59 1.33
C GLU A 73 47.64 -0.84 1.34
N TYR A 74 47.64 0.44 1.73
CA TYR A 74 46.45 1.29 1.73
C TYR A 74 45.93 1.57 0.32
N SER A 75 46.82 1.82 -0.65
CA SER A 75 46.42 2.02 -2.04
C SER A 75 45.96 0.73 -2.74
N ALA A 76 46.46 -0.43 -2.30
CA ALA A 76 46.01 -1.73 -2.78
C ALA A 76 44.63 -2.13 -2.21
N PHE A 77 44.31 -1.69 -0.99
CA PHE A 77 43.04 -2.01 -0.35
C PHE A 77 41.89 -1.22 -0.99
N LYS A 78 40.95 -1.94 -1.59
CA LYS A 78 39.69 -1.39 -2.12
C LYS A 78 38.53 -1.93 -1.29
N VAL A 79 37.70 -1.04 -0.76
CA VAL A 79 36.49 -1.44 -0.04
C VAL A 79 35.49 -2.04 -1.04
N PRO A 80 35.09 -3.32 -0.88
CA PRO A 80 34.12 -3.94 -1.77
C PRO A 80 32.73 -3.33 -1.56
N PHE A 81 32.00 -3.12 -2.65
CA PHE A 81 30.61 -2.69 -2.57
C PHE A 81 29.72 -3.83 -2.03
N PRO A 82 28.67 -3.54 -1.25
CA PRO A 82 27.74 -4.58 -0.78
C PRO A 82 27.12 -5.35 -1.95
N LYS A 83 26.88 -6.65 -1.77
CA LYS A 83 26.09 -7.45 -2.72
C LYS A 83 24.60 -7.14 -2.52
N GLU A 84 23.89 -6.88 -3.62
CA GLU A 84 22.43 -6.70 -3.62
C GLU A 84 21.73 -8.06 -3.43
N ASN A 85 20.84 -8.16 -2.44
CA ASN A 85 20.09 -9.40 -2.14
C ASN A 85 18.57 -9.20 -1.98
N VAL A 86 18.08 -7.96 -1.98
CA VAL A 86 16.67 -7.65 -1.69
C VAL A 86 15.83 -7.44 -2.95
N MET A 87 16.43 -7.21 -4.12
CA MET A 87 15.70 -6.86 -5.34
C MET A 87 14.63 -7.91 -5.72
N SER A 88 14.96 -9.20 -5.63
CA SER A 88 14.00 -10.26 -5.94
C SER A 88 12.76 -10.27 -5.03
N GLN A 89 12.93 -9.90 -3.75
CA GLN A 89 11.82 -9.82 -2.81
C GLN A 89 10.87 -8.66 -3.15
N ILE A 90 11.41 -7.57 -3.69
CA ILE A 90 10.63 -6.41 -4.14
C ILE A 90 9.83 -6.79 -5.39
N ASP A 91 10.46 -7.46 -6.35
CA ASP A 91 9.80 -7.91 -7.59
C ASP A 91 8.63 -8.88 -7.28
N ASP A 92 8.81 -9.78 -6.32
CA ASP A 92 7.75 -10.70 -5.87
C ASP A 92 6.59 -9.97 -5.20
N GLN A 93 6.89 -8.96 -4.36
CA GLN A 93 5.87 -8.11 -3.73
C GLN A 93 5.10 -7.28 -4.77
N GLU A 94 5.80 -6.69 -5.73
CA GLU A 94 5.18 -5.92 -6.81
C GLU A 94 4.20 -6.79 -7.62
N ARG A 95 4.63 -8.01 -8.00
CA ARG A 95 3.77 -8.95 -8.72
C ARG A 95 2.54 -9.38 -7.93
N ALA A 96 2.69 -9.58 -6.61
CA ALA A 96 1.56 -9.91 -5.75
C ALA A 96 0.54 -8.77 -5.66
N GLN A 97 1.02 -7.52 -5.53
CA GLN A 97 0.15 -6.34 -5.47
C GLN A 97 -0.54 -6.06 -6.82
N GLN A 98 0.16 -6.24 -7.95
CA GLN A 98 -0.43 -6.09 -9.29
C GLN A 98 -1.66 -6.99 -9.48
N LYS A 99 -1.57 -8.26 -9.06
CA LYS A 99 -2.72 -9.17 -9.11
C LYS A 99 -3.89 -8.71 -8.25
N MET A 100 -3.63 -8.27 -7.01
CA MET A 100 -4.68 -7.76 -6.14
C MET A 100 -5.38 -6.53 -6.73
N VAL A 101 -4.63 -5.66 -7.40
CA VAL A 101 -5.19 -4.49 -8.09
C VAL A 101 -6.03 -4.91 -9.29
N GLU A 102 -5.56 -5.84 -10.11
CA GLU A 102 -6.33 -6.39 -11.24
C GLU A 102 -7.65 -7.02 -10.78
N ASP A 103 -7.60 -7.86 -9.75
CA ASP A 103 -8.78 -8.50 -9.16
C ASP A 103 -9.76 -7.45 -8.60
N PHE A 104 -9.26 -6.41 -7.92
CA PHE A 104 -10.09 -5.32 -7.40
C PHE A 104 -10.77 -4.52 -8.52
N ILE A 105 -10.06 -4.24 -9.62
CA ILE A 105 -10.64 -3.54 -10.78
C ILE A 105 -11.78 -4.36 -11.37
N GLN A 106 -11.59 -5.67 -11.55
CA GLN A 106 -12.63 -6.56 -12.09
C GLN A 106 -13.86 -6.59 -11.17
N GLN A 107 -13.67 -6.81 -9.87
CA GLN A 107 -14.77 -6.81 -8.90
C GLN A 107 -15.50 -5.46 -8.87
N SER A 108 -14.77 -4.35 -8.91
CA SER A 108 -15.35 -3.01 -8.94
C SER A 108 -16.19 -2.78 -10.20
N GLN A 109 -15.72 -3.21 -11.37
CA GLN A 109 -16.47 -3.10 -12.62
C GLN A 109 -17.76 -3.93 -12.58
N GLU A 110 -17.74 -5.14 -12.02
CA GLU A 110 -18.93 -5.97 -11.83
C GLU A 110 -19.94 -5.30 -10.89
N GLN A 111 -19.49 -4.72 -9.77
CA GLN A 111 -20.36 -4.00 -8.84
C GLN A 111 -20.97 -2.75 -9.48
N ILE A 112 -20.18 -1.99 -10.23
CA ILE A 112 -20.68 -0.82 -10.98
C ILE A 112 -21.76 -1.25 -11.99
N ALA A 113 -21.58 -2.39 -12.66
CA ALA A 113 -22.58 -2.91 -13.59
C ALA A 113 -23.88 -3.28 -12.88
N LYS A 114 -23.81 -3.98 -11.74
CA LYS A 114 -24.98 -4.33 -10.91
C LYS A 114 -25.73 -3.09 -10.43
N HIS A 115 -25.01 -2.13 -9.85
CA HIS A 115 -25.61 -0.89 -9.35
C HIS A 115 -26.22 -0.03 -10.45
N LYS A 116 -25.68 -0.05 -11.68
CA LYS A 116 -26.29 0.63 -12.82
C LYS A 116 -27.64 0.02 -13.20
N VAL A 117 -27.76 -1.31 -13.17
CA VAL A 117 -29.03 -1.99 -13.43
C VAL A 117 -30.04 -1.69 -12.33
N GLU A 118 -29.61 -1.72 -11.06
CA GLU A 118 -30.47 -1.33 -9.93
C GLU A 118 -30.93 0.11 -10.05
N LEU A 119 -30.03 1.05 -10.37
CA LEU A 119 -30.37 2.47 -10.55
C LEU A 119 -31.38 2.66 -11.70
N GLN A 120 -31.21 1.95 -12.81
CA GLN A 120 -32.19 1.96 -13.89
C GLN A 120 -33.55 1.45 -13.43
N ARG A 121 -33.60 0.35 -12.67
CA ARG A 121 -34.84 -0.15 -12.06
C ARG A 121 -35.52 0.92 -11.19
N TRP A 122 -34.75 1.65 -10.37
CA TRP A 122 -35.30 2.74 -9.55
C TRP A 122 -35.81 3.92 -10.36
N VAL A 123 -35.17 4.25 -11.49
CA VAL A 123 -35.57 5.34 -12.39
C VAL A 123 -36.81 4.97 -13.21
N ASP A 124 -36.90 3.72 -13.65
CA ASP A 124 -38.02 3.20 -14.44
C ASP A 124 -39.26 2.96 -13.57
N MET A 125 -39.07 2.82 -12.25
CA MET A 125 -40.16 2.67 -11.30
C MET A 125 -41.00 3.95 -11.20
N MET A 126 -42.32 3.79 -11.10
CA MET A 126 -43.22 4.91 -10.84
C MET A 126 -42.85 5.60 -9.52
N PRO A 127 -42.96 6.95 -9.43
CA PRO A 127 -42.80 7.64 -8.16
C PRO A 127 -43.67 7.01 -7.07
N ILE A 128 -43.07 6.84 -5.89
CA ILE A 128 -43.70 6.14 -4.76
C ILE A 128 -45.06 6.75 -4.39
N GLU A 129 -45.22 8.06 -4.54
CA GLU A 129 -46.47 8.79 -4.26
C GLU A 129 -47.66 8.38 -5.16
N HIS A 130 -47.38 7.76 -6.31
CA HIS A 130 -48.39 7.31 -7.26
C HIS A 130 -48.50 5.78 -7.35
N MET A 131 -47.66 5.06 -6.62
CA MET A 131 -47.60 3.60 -6.65
C MET A 131 -48.78 2.99 -5.89
N THR A 132 -49.48 2.03 -6.50
CA THR A 132 -50.53 1.27 -5.82
C THR A 132 -49.92 0.14 -4.98
N MET A 133 -50.69 -0.44 -4.06
CA MET A 133 -50.22 -1.55 -3.24
C MET A 133 -49.93 -2.81 -4.08
N ASP A 134 -50.64 -3.01 -5.18
CA ASP A 134 -50.40 -4.10 -6.13
C ASP A 134 -49.08 -3.88 -6.89
N ASP A 135 -48.83 -2.65 -7.37
CA ASP A 135 -47.55 -2.29 -8.01
C ASP A 135 -46.36 -2.38 -7.03
N PHE A 136 -46.59 -2.07 -5.76
CA PHE A 136 -45.59 -2.23 -4.70
C PHE A 136 -45.23 -3.70 -4.49
N LYS A 137 -46.23 -4.59 -4.53
CA LYS A 137 -46.01 -6.04 -4.41
C LYS A 137 -45.17 -6.59 -5.57
N ASP A 138 -45.41 -6.13 -6.80
CA ASP A 138 -44.65 -6.56 -7.97
C ASP A 138 -43.21 -6.03 -7.96
N ASN A 139 -43.01 -4.79 -7.52
CA ASN A 139 -41.68 -4.18 -7.45
C ASN A 139 -40.89 -4.59 -6.21
N PHE A 140 -41.54 -4.94 -5.10
CA PHE A 140 -40.90 -5.26 -3.82
C PHE A 140 -41.51 -6.48 -3.14
N PRO A 141 -41.42 -7.67 -3.77
CA PRO A 141 -42.04 -8.88 -3.24
C PRO A 141 -41.49 -9.32 -1.87
N ASP A 142 -40.27 -8.90 -1.51
CA ASP A 142 -39.63 -9.28 -0.25
C ASP A 142 -40.14 -8.53 0.98
N ILE A 143 -40.64 -7.31 0.81
CA ILE A 143 -41.16 -6.45 1.89
C ILE A 143 -42.67 -6.22 1.77
N ALA A 144 -43.27 -6.61 0.65
CA ALA A 144 -44.71 -6.50 0.47
C ALA A 144 -45.48 -7.42 1.43
N PHE A 145 -46.61 -6.92 1.90
CA PHE A 145 -47.51 -7.69 2.74
C PHE A 145 -48.09 -8.88 1.95
N ASP A 146 -47.68 -10.10 2.30
CA ASP A 146 -48.19 -11.34 1.69
C ASP A 146 -48.75 -12.30 2.75
N PRO A 147 -50.05 -12.20 3.10
CA PRO A 147 -50.65 -13.02 4.13
C PRO A 147 -50.77 -14.50 3.74
N LEU A 148 -50.58 -14.85 2.46
CA LEU A 148 -50.66 -16.24 2.00
C LEU A 148 -49.34 -16.98 2.18
N ASN A 149 -48.22 -16.33 1.84
CA ASN A 149 -46.89 -16.94 1.89
C ASN A 149 -46.05 -16.53 3.10
N ARG A 150 -46.33 -15.36 3.70
CA ARG A 150 -45.62 -14.80 4.87
C ARG A 150 -46.60 -14.14 5.84
N PRO A 151 -47.40 -14.93 6.58
CA PRO A 151 -48.38 -14.38 7.51
C PRO A 151 -47.68 -13.66 8.67
N THR A 152 -47.92 -12.35 8.81
CA THR A 152 -47.49 -11.57 9.98
C THR A 152 -48.69 -11.31 10.89
N PHE A 153 -48.47 -11.26 12.20
CA PHE A 153 -49.51 -10.97 13.18
C PHE A 153 -49.64 -9.46 13.42
N PHE A 154 -50.88 -8.98 13.60
CA PHE A 154 -51.16 -7.61 14.02
C PHE A 154 -50.41 -7.33 15.34
N PRO A 155 -49.64 -6.22 15.48
CA PRO A 155 -49.72 -4.96 14.73
C PRO A 155 -48.89 -4.86 13.44
N HIS A 156 -48.29 -5.96 12.96
CA HIS A 156 -47.35 -5.95 11.82
C HIS A 156 -46.15 -5.02 12.05
N ASP A 157 -45.80 -4.83 13.32
CA ASP A 157 -44.54 -4.23 13.74
C ASP A 157 -43.51 -5.35 13.78
N ASP A 158 -42.32 -5.12 13.24
CA ASP A 158 -41.25 -6.10 13.04
C ASP A 158 -40.69 -6.68 14.37
N VAL A 159 -41.46 -7.47 15.12
CA VAL A 159 -41.08 -8.03 16.43
C VAL A 159 -40.91 -9.56 16.40
N GLU A 160 -41.10 -10.23 15.27
CA GLU A 160 -40.99 -11.70 15.19
C GLU A 160 -40.01 -12.13 14.10
N ASP A 161 -38.71 -11.88 14.30
CA ASP A 161 -37.64 -12.52 13.52
C ASP A 161 -36.27 -12.59 14.25
N GLU A 162 -36.27 -12.70 15.58
CA GLU A 162 -35.02 -13.04 16.30
C GLU A 162 -34.70 -14.55 16.27
N GLU A 163 -35.68 -15.45 16.05
CA GLU A 163 -35.42 -16.92 16.04
C GLU A 163 -34.96 -17.50 14.70
N SER A 164 -35.07 -16.77 13.57
CA SER A 164 -34.56 -17.23 12.27
C SER A 164 -33.07 -16.89 12.05
N THR A 165 -32.50 -15.99 12.86
CA THR A 165 -31.10 -15.56 12.74
C THR A 165 -30.07 -16.50 13.39
N GLU A 166 -30.49 -17.46 14.24
CA GLU A 166 -29.56 -18.44 14.84
C GLU A 166 -29.31 -19.69 13.97
N LEU A 167 -30.16 -20.01 13.00
CA LEU A 167 -29.99 -21.21 12.16
C LEU A 167 -28.97 -21.05 11.00
N VAL A 168 -28.41 -19.85 10.79
CA VAL A 168 -27.38 -19.61 9.76
C VAL A 168 -25.97 -19.45 10.36
N LYS A 169 -25.80 -19.46 11.69
CA LYS A 169 -24.48 -19.44 12.37
C LYS A 169 -23.91 -20.82 12.71
N GLY A 170 -24.43 -21.87 12.08
CA GLY A 170 -23.92 -23.23 12.23
C GLY A 170 -23.83 -23.96 10.91
N HIS A 171 -22.87 -23.58 10.06
CA HIS A 171 -22.01 -24.44 9.22
C HIS A 171 -20.85 -23.60 8.67
#